data_AF-A0A4S4A361-F1
#
_entry.id   AF-A0A4S4A361-F1
#
_cell.length_a   1.000
_cell.length_b   1.000
_cell.length_c   1.000
_cell.angle_alpha   90.00
_cell.angle_beta   90.00
_cell.angle_gamma   90.00
#
_symmetry.space_group_name_H-M   'P 1'
#
loop_
_entity.id
_entity.type
_entity.pdbx_description
1 polymer ?
#
loop_
_entity_poly.entity_id
_entity_poly.type
_entity_poly.pdbx_seq_one_letter_code
_entity_poly.pdbx_strand_id
1 'polypeptide(L)'
;MKYKVSAGVQNIRAPSVRQFIGSIYLFISLVLFYFMQVFSPRKCSYFTFAYKFAYKWGHKMQYVTKVGANYYYYRRIPEIVREYDRRIAVRVALKTDSKRLATRKASMFNEQMEAYWQSLVAENKVHSNSAFRKTVRIARQLGFSYQPMAVVAKLPDQEIVERILVLPDASPKQVEAVLGGRPEPELKVKQALELFWKLSKDRTINKTENQSRKWRNPRIKAVENFVHLNGDMDMKQITREHTWILRDWWVERIKTEDKNPSSANKDFIHLKDVLQTVSDHEKLGLDTDFLFKKIKLKTRFKQARLPFSNEQIINILQSEKLHKLNVEARWFLHVAAETGARPSEIVGLLPEDIKLDADIPYISITDRKERPLKNYHSQRNIPLVGYALKAFKAMPNGFPKYRDKPDLLSATTNKFLREHGLLPSDKHSVYSFRHSFQDRILKVNTPDRVQAELMGHKFSLRPNYGNGADLEQKLEWLVKIKLSSEERT
;
A
#
# COMPACT_ATOMS: atom_id res chain seq x y z
N MET A 1 -75.77 17.42 -51.45
CA MET A 1 -74.48 17.15 -52.11
C MET A 1 -73.88 15.93 -51.42
N LYS A 2 -73.99 14.69 -51.93
CA LYS A 2 -73.23 14.07 -53.06
C LYS A 2 -71.72 14.39 -52.90
N TYR A 3 -70.82 13.43 -52.66
CA TYR A 3 -70.58 12.25 -53.50
C TYR A 3 -70.19 10.97 -52.74
N LYS A 4 -70.79 9.87 -53.18
CA LYS A 4 -70.29 8.48 -53.12
C LYS A 4 -69.09 8.35 -54.07
N VAL A 5 -68.07 7.61 -53.65
CA VAL A 5 -67.25 6.80 -54.57
C VAL A 5 -67.04 5.43 -53.94
N SER A 6 -67.69 4.42 -54.52
CA SER A 6 -67.39 3.01 -54.36
C SER A 6 -66.40 2.59 -55.44
N ALA A 7 -65.34 1.88 -55.08
CA ALA A 7 -64.58 1.04 -56.01
C ALA A 7 -64.06 -0.18 -55.23
N GLY A 8 -64.59 -1.35 -55.55
CA GLY A 8 -64.16 -2.61 -54.96
C GLY A 8 -62.88 -3.11 -55.62
N VAL A 9 -62.00 -3.71 -54.83
CA VAL A 9 -60.99 -4.66 -55.31
C VAL A 9 -60.83 -5.77 -54.27
N GLN A 10 -61.32 -6.94 -54.67
CA GLN A 10 -60.94 -8.32 -54.34
C GLN A 10 -60.09 -8.58 -53.07
N ASN A 11 -60.68 -9.40 -52.20
CA ASN A 11 -60.01 -10.21 -51.18
C ASN A 11 -58.85 -11.02 -51.79
N ILE A 12 -57.61 -10.55 -51.64
CA ILE A 12 -56.42 -11.40 -51.76
C ILE A 12 -56.01 -11.76 -50.33
N ARG A 13 -56.32 -13.00 -49.92
CA ARG A 13 -55.79 -13.59 -48.68
C ARG A 13 -54.27 -13.59 -48.78
N ALA A 14 -53.61 -12.86 -47.87
CA ALA A 14 -52.18 -13.05 -47.65
C ALA A 14 -51.93 -14.51 -47.20
N PRO A 15 -50.97 -15.23 -47.81
CA PRO A 15 -50.69 -16.60 -47.43
C PRO A 15 -50.20 -16.65 -45.98
N SER A 16 -50.77 -17.56 -45.19
CA SER A 16 -50.34 -17.77 -43.81
C SER A 16 -48.84 -18.10 -43.76
N VAL A 17 -48.16 -17.74 -42.67
CA VAL A 17 -46.73 -18.04 -42.41
C VAL A 17 -46.38 -19.53 -42.66
N ARG A 18 -47.36 -20.44 -42.55
CA ARG A 18 -47.20 -21.87 -42.92
C ARG A 18 -46.97 -22.12 -44.41
N GLN A 19 -47.57 -21.34 -45.33
CA GLN A 19 -47.36 -21.49 -46.77
C GLN A 19 -45.98 -20.95 -47.19
N PHE A 20 -45.48 -19.90 -46.53
CA PHE A 20 -44.13 -19.38 -46.78
C PHE A 20 -43.04 -20.36 -46.32
N ILE A 21 -43.26 -21.03 -45.18
CA ILE A 21 -42.37 -22.10 -44.68
C ILE A 21 -42.44 -23.33 -45.61
N GLY A 22 -43.62 -23.70 -46.12
CA GLY A 22 -43.78 -24.81 -47.07
C GLY A 22 -43.00 -24.62 -48.38
N SER A 23 -43.00 -23.41 -48.94
CA SER A 23 -42.25 -23.09 -50.17
C SER A 23 -40.73 -23.11 -49.97
N ILE A 24 -40.23 -22.72 -48.79
CA ILE A 24 -38.80 -22.82 -48.43
C ILE A 24 -38.39 -24.30 -48.29
N TYR A 25 -39.23 -25.14 -47.68
CA TYR A 25 -38.97 -26.58 -47.58
C TYR A 25 -38.99 -27.29 -48.94
N LEU A 26 -39.87 -26.88 -49.86
CA LEU A 26 -39.91 -27.43 -51.21
C LEU A 26 -38.67 -27.02 -52.03
N PHE A 27 -38.21 -25.77 -51.87
CA PHE A 27 -37.01 -25.26 -52.52
C PHE A 27 -35.73 -25.92 -51.98
N ILE A 28 -35.62 -26.10 -50.65
CA ILE A 28 -34.51 -26.83 -50.03
C ILE A 28 -34.52 -28.32 -50.44
N SER A 29 -35.71 -28.92 -50.57
CA SER A 29 -35.85 -30.32 -51.03
C SER A 29 -35.45 -30.49 -52.49
N LEU A 30 -35.80 -29.54 -53.37
CA LEU A 30 -35.37 -29.55 -54.78
C LEU A 30 -33.87 -29.31 -54.95
N VAL A 31 -33.29 -28.42 -54.14
CA VAL A 31 -31.84 -28.17 -54.11
C VAL A 31 -31.08 -29.40 -53.58
N LEU A 32 -31.62 -30.08 -52.57
CA LEU A 32 -31.06 -31.34 -52.06
C LEU A 32 -31.19 -32.49 -53.08
N PHE A 33 -32.31 -32.56 -53.82
CA PHE A 33 -32.52 -33.58 -54.86
C PHE A 33 -31.58 -33.39 -56.06
N TYR A 34 -31.34 -32.13 -56.46
CA TYR A 34 -30.37 -31.79 -57.51
C TYR A 34 -28.93 -32.09 -57.07
N PHE A 35 -28.60 -31.84 -55.79
CA PHE A 35 -27.31 -32.23 -55.22
C PHE A 35 -27.12 -33.76 -55.13
N MET A 36 -28.19 -34.53 -54.98
CA MET A 36 -28.14 -36.00 -54.94
C MET A 36 -27.94 -36.65 -56.32
N GLN A 37 -28.29 -35.99 -57.42
CA GLN A 37 -28.06 -36.52 -58.78
C GLN A 37 -26.65 -36.23 -59.33
N VAL A 38 -25.95 -35.23 -58.80
CA VAL A 38 -24.63 -34.78 -59.32
C VAL A 38 -23.45 -35.49 -58.66
N PHE A 39 -23.64 -36.18 -57.52
CA PHE A 39 -22.56 -36.84 -56.79
C PHE A 39 -22.68 -38.38 -56.79
N SER A 40 -21.80 -39.01 -57.58
CA SER A 40 -21.54 -40.45 -57.69
C SER A 40 -21.43 -41.18 -56.34
N PRO A 41 -21.85 -42.47 -56.24
CA PRO A 41 -22.14 -43.14 -54.98
C PRO A 41 -20.86 -43.67 -54.30
N ARG A 42 -20.08 -42.78 -53.69
CA ARG A 42 -19.09 -43.14 -52.66
C ARG A 42 -19.03 -42.05 -51.60
N LYS A 43 -20.07 -41.95 -50.74
CA LYS A 43 -20.01 -41.28 -49.42
C LYS A 43 -21.33 -41.43 -48.61
N CYS A 44 -21.95 -42.61 -48.62
CA CYS A 44 -23.19 -42.86 -47.87
C CYS A 44 -22.99 -43.34 -46.41
N SER A 45 -21.88 -42.94 -45.76
CA SER A 45 -21.59 -43.28 -44.34
C SER A 45 -21.54 -42.05 -43.42
N TYR A 46 -21.51 -40.83 -43.98
CA TYR A 46 -21.33 -39.61 -43.18
C TYR A 46 -22.63 -38.98 -42.68
N PHE A 47 -23.76 -39.22 -43.34
CA PHE A 47 -25.01 -38.52 -43.01
C PHE A 47 -25.78 -39.14 -41.83
N THR A 48 -25.72 -40.46 -41.67
CA THR A 48 -26.25 -41.17 -40.50
C THR A 48 -25.36 -40.99 -39.26
N PHE A 49 -24.10 -40.60 -39.44
CA PHE A 49 -23.21 -40.22 -38.33
C PHE A 49 -23.54 -38.81 -37.82
N ALA A 50 -23.80 -37.85 -38.71
CA ALA A 50 -24.11 -36.46 -38.34
C ALA A 50 -25.42 -36.30 -37.54
N TYR A 51 -26.48 -37.04 -37.89
CA TYR A 51 -27.74 -36.97 -37.15
C TYR A 51 -27.68 -37.70 -35.79
N LYS A 52 -26.91 -38.80 -35.70
CA LYS A 52 -26.59 -39.45 -34.40
C LYS A 52 -25.58 -38.65 -33.57
N PHE A 53 -24.76 -37.77 -34.17
CA PHE A 53 -23.89 -36.86 -33.43
C PHE A 53 -24.66 -35.67 -32.85
N ALA A 54 -25.62 -35.11 -33.60
CA ALA A 54 -26.45 -33.98 -33.17
C ALA A 54 -27.44 -34.36 -32.06
N TYR A 55 -27.95 -35.60 -32.03
CA TYR A 55 -28.91 -36.06 -31.02
C TYR A 55 -28.27 -36.74 -29.78
N LYS A 56 -26.97 -37.10 -29.84
CA LYS A 56 -26.24 -37.79 -28.75
C LYS A 56 -25.31 -36.88 -27.94
N TRP A 57 -25.31 -35.57 -28.22
CA TRP A 57 -24.81 -34.52 -27.32
C TRP A 57 -25.93 -33.98 -26.43
N GLY A 58 -26.66 -34.88 -25.78
CA GLY A 58 -27.42 -34.53 -24.59
C GLY A 58 -26.47 -33.92 -23.56
N HIS A 59 -26.70 -32.65 -23.25
CA HIS A 59 -26.07 -31.83 -22.19
C HIS A 59 -25.32 -32.64 -21.11
N LYS A 60 -24.05 -32.98 -21.36
CA LYS A 60 -23.12 -33.34 -20.29
C LYS A 60 -22.79 -32.04 -19.54
N MET A 61 -23.18 -32.01 -18.28
CA MET A 61 -22.97 -30.92 -17.32
C MET A 61 -21.48 -30.59 -17.17
N GLN A 62 -20.92 -29.76 -18.04
CA GLN A 62 -19.51 -29.39 -18.00
C GLN A 62 -19.32 -28.15 -17.11
N TYR A 63 -18.41 -28.27 -16.14
CA TYR A 63 -17.86 -27.16 -15.33
C TYR A 63 -18.73 -26.59 -14.20
N VAL A 64 -19.73 -27.32 -13.70
CA VAL A 64 -20.51 -26.89 -12.51
C VAL A 64 -20.09 -27.67 -11.26
N THR A 65 -19.74 -26.97 -10.18
CA THR A 65 -19.40 -27.54 -8.87
C THR A 65 -20.31 -26.96 -7.78
N LYS A 66 -20.89 -27.81 -6.92
CA LYS A 66 -21.69 -27.37 -5.77
C LYS A 66 -20.79 -27.16 -4.56
N VAL A 67 -20.90 -26.02 -3.89
CA VAL A 67 -20.19 -25.74 -2.63
C VAL A 67 -21.18 -25.10 -1.67
N GLY A 68 -21.54 -25.83 -0.60
CA GLY A 68 -22.62 -25.44 0.29
C GLY A 68 -23.97 -25.37 -0.45
N ALA A 69 -24.70 -24.26 -0.26
CA ALA A 69 -25.96 -24.00 -0.94
C ALA A 69 -25.80 -23.49 -2.39
N ASN A 70 -24.61 -23.05 -2.79
CA ASN A 70 -24.40 -22.36 -4.07
C ASN A 70 -23.66 -23.20 -5.10
N TYR A 71 -23.98 -22.98 -6.38
CA TYR A 71 -23.22 -23.52 -7.51
C TYR A 71 -22.12 -22.56 -7.98
N TYR A 72 -21.02 -23.13 -8.45
CA TYR A 72 -19.85 -22.46 -8.99
C TYR A 72 -19.53 -23.00 -10.38
N TYR A 73 -19.08 -22.13 -11.28
CA TYR A 73 -18.34 -22.50 -12.47
C TYR A 73 -16.90 -22.83 -12.05
N TYR A 74 -16.40 -23.98 -12.47
CA TYR A 74 -15.02 -24.38 -12.25
C TYR A 74 -14.46 -25.05 -13.50
N ARG A 75 -13.46 -24.41 -14.10
CA ARG A 75 -12.77 -24.94 -15.27
C ARG A 75 -11.27 -24.73 -15.14
N ARG A 76 -10.48 -25.80 -15.28
CA ARG A 76 -9.03 -25.70 -15.42
C ARG A 76 -8.69 -25.03 -16.74
N ILE A 77 -7.66 -24.19 -16.73
CA ILE A 77 -7.21 -23.53 -17.95
C ILE A 77 -6.63 -24.58 -18.90
N PRO A 78 -7.12 -24.66 -20.15
CA PRO A 78 -6.59 -25.60 -21.13
C PRO A 78 -5.10 -25.38 -21.37
N GLU A 79 -4.37 -26.46 -21.59
CA GLU A 79 -2.91 -26.43 -21.74
C GLU A 79 -2.45 -25.52 -22.88
N ILE A 80 -3.22 -25.50 -23.98
CA ILE A 80 -2.96 -24.69 -25.17
C ILE A 80 -2.98 -23.17 -24.92
N VAL A 81 -3.63 -22.72 -23.85
CA VAL A 81 -3.73 -21.28 -23.50
C VAL A 81 -2.94 -20.91 -22.24
N ARG A 82 -2.25 -21.87 -21.61
CA ARG A 82 -1.53 -21.69 -20.34
C ARG A 82 -0.37 -20.69 -20.43
N GLU A 83 0.20 -20.52 -21.62
CA GLU A 83 1.25 -19.53 -21.90
C GLU A 83 0.70 -18.08 -21.86
N TYR A 84 -0.56 -17.89 -22.24
CA TYR A 84 -1.24 -16.61 -22.31
C TYR A 84 -2.05 -16.27 -21.05
N ASP A 85 -2.54 -17.30 -20.35
CA ASP A 85 -3.29 -17.22 -19.10
C ASP A 85 -2.67 -18.16 -18.05
N ARG A 86 -1.80 -17.61 -17.19
CA ARG A 86 -1.02 -18.36 -16.20
C ARG A 86 -1.80 -18.82 -14.98
N ARG A 87 -3.11 -18.55 -14.90
CA ARG A 87 -3.93 -19.02 -13.78
C ARG A 87 -4.07 -20.55 -13.87
N ILE A 88 -4.29 -21.22 -12.74
CA ILE A 88 -4.41 -22.69 -12.69
C ILE A 88 -5.82 -23.14 -13.11
N ALA A 89 -6.83 -22.40 -12.66
CA ALA A 89 -8.23 -22.63 -12.98
C ALA A 89 -9.03 -21.34 -12.82
N VAL A 90 -10.15 -21.27 -13.52
CA VAL A 90 -11.17 -20.23 -13.36
C VAL A 90 -12.28 -20.79 -12.49
N ARG A 91 -12.48 -20.16 -11.32
CA ARG A 91 -13.56 -20.49 -10.38
C ARG A 91 -14.43 -19.27 -10.15
N VAL A 92 -15.71 -19.35 -10.49
CA VAL A 92 -16.66 -18.23 -10.38
C VAL A 92 -17.95 -18.70 -9.74
N ALA A 93 -18.46 -17.98 -8.73
CA ALA A 93 -19.76 -18.30 -8.15
C ALA A 93 -20.89 -17.99 -9.14
N LEU A 94 -21.77 -18.97 -9.41
CA LEU A 94 -22.95 -18.80 -10.26
C LEU A 94 -24.13 -18.17 -9.51
N LYS A 95 -24.00 -18.10 -8.17
CA LYS A 95 -24.90 -17.42 -7.22
C LYS A 95 -26.35 -17.86 -7.40
N THR A 96 -26.52 -19.18 -7.43
CA THR A 96 -27.79 -19.87 -7.54
C THR A 96 -27.65 -21.20 -6.82
N ASP A 97 -28.70 -21.59 -6.13
CA ASP A 97 -28.92 -22.91 -5.53
C ASP A 97 -29.72 -23.83 -6.47
N SER A 98 -30.34 -23.26 -7.51
CA SER A 98 -30.98 -24.01 -8.60
C SER A 98 -29.96 -24.58 -9.58
N LYS A 99 -29.91 -25.91 -9.64
CA LYS A 99 -29.02 -26.67 -10.55
C LYS A 99 -29.28 -26.36 -12.02
N ARG A 100 -30.54 -26.18 -12.42
CA ARG A 100 -30.92 -25.87 -13.82
C ARG A 100 -30.42 -24.50 -14.26
N LEU A 101 -30.59 -23.50 -13.39
CA LEU A 101 -30.10 -22.13 -13.64
C LEU A 101 -28.57 -22.09 -13.64
N ALA A 102 -27.93 -22.85 -12.75
CA ALA A 102 -26.48 -22.99 -12.68
C ALA A 102 -25.90 -23.52 -14.01
N THR A 103 -26.51 -24.56 -14.57
CA THR A 103 -26.06 -25.14 -15.85
C THR A 103 -26.14 -24.13 -16.98
N ARG A 104 -27.26 -23.41 -17.12
CA ARG A 104 -27.42 -22.40 -18.17
C ARG A 104 -26.37 -21.29 -18.04
N LYS A 105 -26.17 -20.78 -16.82
CA LYS A 105 -25.16 -19.75 -16.53
C LYS A 105 -23.74 -20.27 -16.80
N ALA A 106 -23.43 -21.51 -16.43
CA ALA A 106 -22.13 -22.11 -16.67
C ALA A 106 -21.83 -22.33 -18.14
N SER A 107 -22.81 -22.72 -18.96
CA SER A 107 -22.64 -22.85 -20.41
C SER A 107 -22.34 -21.51 -21.06
N MET A 108 -23.11 -20.47 -20.75
CA MET A 108 -22.85 -19.12 -21.27
C MET A 108 -21.47 -18.60 -20.84
N PHE A 109 -21.11 -18.81 -19.57
CA PHE A 109 -19.79 -18.43 -19.07
C PHE A 109 -18.66 -19.21 -19.74
N ASN A 110 -18.90 -20.48 -20.09
CA ASN A 110 -17.93 -21.30 -20.79
C ASN A 110 -17.65 -20.79 -22.21
N GLU A 111 -18.70 -20.44 -22.96
CA GLU A 111 -18.57 -19.87 -24.31
C GLU A 111 -17.80 -18.56 -24.29
N GLN A 112 -18.05 -17.70 -23.30
CA GLN A 112 -17.30 -16.45 -23.12
C GLN A 112 -15.82 -16.71 -22.79
N MET A 113 -15.54 -17.69 -21.93
CA MET A 113 -14.16 -18.07 -21.59
C MET A 113 -13.39 -18.64 -22.78
N GLU A 114 -14.05 -19.45 -23.62
CA GLU A 114 -13.46 -19.95 -24.87
C GLU A 114 -13.14 -18.81 -25.84
N ALA A 115 -14.10 -17.91 -26.07
CA ALA A 115 -13.89 -16.74 -26.93
C ALA A 115 -12.75 -15.85 -26.42
N TYR A 116 -12.66 -15.67 -25.09
CA TYR A 116 -11.57 -14.94 -24.45
C TYR A 116 -10.21 -15.61 -24.70
N TRP A 117 -10.10 -16.92 -24.46
CA TRP A 117 -8.85 -17.65 -24.69
C TRP A 117 -8.45 -17.67 -26.16
N GLN A 118 -9.40 -17.81 -27.08
CA GLN A 118 -9.17 -17.68 -28.52
C GLN A 118 -8.64 -16.28 -28.87
N SER A 119 -9.17 -15.22 -28.25
CA SER A 119 -8.67 -13.86 -28.47
C SER A 119 -7.24 -13.63 -27.96
N LEU A 120 -6.85 -14.26 -26.84
CA LEU A 120 -5.49 -14.17 -26.31
C LEU A 120 -4.48 -14.85 -27.25
N VAL A 121 -4.85 -16.01 -27.79
CA VAL A 121 -4.03 -16.77 -28.75
C VAL A 121 -3.94 -16.01 -30.08
N ALA A 122 -5.07 -15.55 -30.63
CA ALA A 122 -5.11 -14.83 -31.91
C ALA A 122 -4.34 -13.50 -31.87
N GLU A 123 -4.39 -12.79 -30.75
CA GLU A 123 -3.67 -11.51 -30.59
C GLU A 123 -2.25 -11.66 -30.02
N ASN A 124 -1.78 -12.89 -29.75
CA ASN A 124 -0.49 -13.20 -29.10
C ASN A 124 -0.25 -12.36 -27.83
N LYS A 125 -1.27 -12.25 -26.96
CA LYS A 125 -1.24 -11.37 -25.78
C LYS A 125 -1.40 -12.14 -24.49
N VAL A 126 -0.55 -11.81 -23.52
CA VAL A 126 -0.68 -12.26 -22.13
C VAL A 126 -1.71 -11.40 -21.41
N HIS A 127 -2.52 -12.01 -20.53
CA HIS A 127 -3.46 -11.28 -19.67
C HIS A 127 -2.78 -10.10 -18.94
N SER A 128 -3.36 -8.88 -19.00
CA SER A 128 -2.73 -7.63 -18.54
C SER A 128 -3.73 -6.59 -18.02
N ASN A 129 -3.34 -5.85 -16.96
CA ASN A 129 -4.09 -4.74 -16.35
C ASN A 129 -4.34 -3.56 -17.30
N SER A 130 -3.51 -3.37 -18.34
CA SER A 130 -3.73 -2.30 -19.33
C SER A 130 -4.91 -2.61 -20.25
N ALA A 131 -5.16 -3.89 -20.51
CA ALA A 131 -6.29 -4.34 -21.31
C ALA A 131 -7.61 -4.13 -20.55
N PHE A 132 -7.63 -4.40 -19.24
CA PHE A 132 -8.78 -4.07 -18.39
C PHE A 132 -9.16 -2.60 -18.42
N ARG A 133 -8.17 -1.69 -18.36
CA ARG A 133 -8.44 -0.24 -18.49
C ARG A 133 -9.07 0.13 -19.83
N LYS A 134 -8.69 -0.52 -20.93
CA LYS A 134 -9.34 -0.35 -22.23
C LYS A 134 -10.79 -0.84 -22.20
N THR A 135 -11.05 -2.00 -21.60
CA THR A 135 -12.41 -2.54 -21.40
C THR A 135 -13.29 -1.58 -20.58
N VAL A 136 -12.76 -1.00 -19.48
CA VAL A 136 -13.48 0.01 -18.69
C VAL A 136 -13.80 1.27 -19.50
N ARG A 137 -12.88 1.71 -20.37
CA ARG A 137 -13.10 2.86 -21.25
C ARG A 137 -14.18 2.57 -22.30
N ILE A 138 -14.18 1.37 -22.89
CA ILE A 138 -15.19 0.95 -23.88
C ILE A 138 -16.58 0.89 -23.23
N ALA A 139 -16.70 0.34 -22.01
CA ALA A 139 -17.96 0.32 -21.28
C ALA A 139 -18.53 1.73 -21.09
N ARG A 140 -17.66 2.68 -20.67
CA ARG A 140 -18.03 4.09 -20.49
C ARG A 140 -18.46 4.78 -21.78
N GLN A 141 -17.80 4.48 -22.91
CA GLN A 141 -18.18 5.02 -24.22
C GLN A 141 -19.58 4.55 -24.64
N LEU A 142 -20.01 3.38 -24.20
CA LEU A 142 -21.35 2.84 -24.42
C LEU A 142 -22.36 3.24 -23.34
N GLY A 143 -22.00 4.17 -22.45
CA GLY A 143 -22.90 4.70 -21.41
C GLY A 143 -22.95 3.89 -20.11
N PHE A 144 -22.13 2.84 -19.96
CA PHE A 144 -22.16 1.98 -18.79
C PHE A 144 -20.91 2.10 -17.90
N SER A 145 -21.12 1.99 -16.61
CA SER A 145 -20.02 1.67 -15.70
C SER A 145 -19.64 0.19 -15.83
N TYR A 146 -18.34 -0.07 -16.01
CA TYR A 146 -17.82 -1.43 -16.02
C TYR A 146 -18.10 -2.11 -14.68
N GLN A 147 -18.73 -3.27 -14.74
CA GLN A 147 -19.02 -4.12 -13.60
C GLN A 147 -18.62 -5.55 -13.97
N PRO A 148 -17.97 -6.33 -13.09
CA PRO A 148 -17.72 -7.75 -13.38
C PRO A 148 -19.03 -8.49 -13.64
N MET A 149 -19.02 -9.51 -14.51
CA MET A 149 -20.21 -10.32 -14.86
C MET A 149 -21.01 -10.78 -13.64
N ALA A 150 -20.33 -11.14 -12.55
CA ALA A 150 -20.96 -11.58 -11.32
C ALA A 150 -21.75 -10.48 -10.56
N VAL A 151 -21.48 -9.21 -10.87
CA VAL A 151 -22.21 -8.02 -10.41
C VAL A 151 -23.29 -7.67 -11.42
N VAL A 152 -22.97 -7.65 -12.72
CA VAL A 152 -23.94 -7.40 -13.81
C VAL A 152 -25.14 -8.34 -13.72
N ALA A 153 -24.89 -9.63 -13.45
CA ALA A 153 -25.94 -10.64 -13.29
C ALA A 153 -26.85 -10.45 -12.05
N LYS A 154 -26.59 -9.44 -11.21
CA LYS A 154 -27.39 -9.07 -10.03
C LYS A 154 -28.01 -7.68 -10.13
N LEU A 155 -27.74 -6.94 -11.21
CA LEU A 155 -28.35 -5.63 -11.41
C LEU A 155 -29.87 -5.78 -11.59
N PRO A 156 -30.65 -4.71 -11.38
CA PRO A 156 -32.06 -4.70 -11.71
C PRO A 156 -32.29 -5.13 -13.17
N ASP A 157 -33.35 -5.88 -13.42
CA ASP A 157 -33.64 -6.44 -14.76
C ASP A 157 -33.63 -5.36 -15.85
N GLN A 158 -34.12 -4.17 -15.54
CA GLN A 158 -34.11 -3.02 -16.44
C GLN A 158 -32.68 -2.62 -16.88
N GLU A 159 -31.72 -2.58 -15.96
CA GLU A 159 -30.33 -2.20 -16.26
C GLU A 159 -29.61 -3.31 -17.06
N ILE A 160 -29.99 -4.58 -16.84
CA ILE A 160 -29.50 -5.72 -17.63
C ILE A 160 -30.03 -5.63 -19.07
N VAL A 161 -31.32 -5.32 -19.24
CA VAL A 161 -31.95 -5.15 -20.54
C VAL A 161 -31.32 -3.99 -21.30
N GLU A 162 -31.12 -2.83 -20.66
CA GLU A 162 -30.43 -1.67 -21.25
C GLU A 162 -29.05 -2.05 -21.76
N ARG A 163 -28.26 -2.79 -20.97
CA ARG A 163 -26.94 -3.31 -21.38
C ARG A 163 -27.01 -4.23 -22.59
N ILE A 164 -28.03 -5.06 -22.72
CA ILE A 164 -28.20 -6.00 -23.85
C ILE A 164 -28.63 -5.26 -25.13
N LEU A 165 -29.49 -4.24 -25.01
CA LEU A 165 -30.04 -3.50 -26.15
C LEU A 165 -28.98 -2.72 -26.94
N VAL A 166 -27.82 -2.44 -26.35
CA VAL A 166 -26.72 -1.73 -27.02
C VAL A 166 -25.73 -2.67 -27.72
N LEU A 167 -26.00 -3.99 -27.68
CA LEU A 167 -25.14 -5.03 -28.25
C LEU A 167 -25.46 -5.54 -29.67
N PRO A 168 -26.59 -5.23 -30.35
CA PRO A 168 -26.90 -5.79 -31.68
C PRO A 168 -25.78 -5.65 -32.72
N ASP A 169 -25.05 -4.53 -32.71
CA ASP A 169 -23.91 -4.26 -33.61
C ASP A 169 -22.57 -4.14 -32.86
N ALA A 170 -22.50 -4.65 -31.61
CA ALA A 170 -21.31 -4.51 -30.78
C ALA A 170 -20.23 -5.54 -31.14
N SER A 171 -18.99 -5.07 -31.25
CA SER A 171 -17.81 -5.94 -31.36
C SER A 171 -17.66 -6.83 -30.11
N PRO A 172 -16.97 -7.98 -30.20
CA PRO A 172 -16.71 -8.85 -29.05
C PRO A 172 -16.10 -8.13 -27.84
N LYS A 173 -15.27 -7.11 -28.07
CA LYS A 173 -14.65 -6.27 -27.02
C LYS A 173 -15.66 -5.35 -26.33
N GLN A 174 -16.67 -4.89 -27.06
CA GLN A 174 -17.77 -4.08 -26.52
C GLN A 174 -18.73 -4.94 -25.70
N VAL A 175 -19.06 -6.14 -26.19
CA VAL A 175 -19.83 -7.14 -25.43
C VAL A 175 -19.13 -7.49 -24.11
N GLU A 176 -17.82 -7.78 -24.16
CA GLU A 176 -17.00 -8.04 -22.97
C GLU A 176 -17.03 -6.86 -21.98
N ALA A 177 -16.98 -5.63 -22.48
CA ALA A 177 -16.99 -4.41 -21.67
C ALA A 177 -18.34 -4.13 -20.99
N VAL A 178 -19.44 -4.31 -21.70
CA VAL A 178 -20.79 -3.98 -21.22
C VAL A 178 -21.32 -5.05 -20.27
N LEU A 179 -21.06 -6.33 -20.57
CA LEU A 179 -21.51 -7.45 -19.75
C LEU A 179 -20.52 -7.85 -18.66
N GLY A 180 -19.31 -7.30 -18.65
CA GLY A 180 -18.32 -7.58 -17.60
C GLY A 180 -17.58 -8.90 -17.78
N GLY A 181 -17.37 -9.33 -19.03
CA GLY A 181 -16.73 -10.59 -19.38
C GLY A 181 -15.26 -10.69 -18.96
N ARG A 182 -14.62 -9.56 -18.61
CA ARG A 182 -13.23 -9.55 -18.15
C ARG A 182 -13.15 -9.73 -16.63
N PRO A 183 -12.34 -10.68 -16.11
CA PRO A 183 -12.07 -10.71 -14.67
C PRO A 183 -11.39 -9.40 -14.27
N GLU A 184 -11.77 -8.88 -13.11
CA GLU A 184 -11.11 -7.73 -12.52
C GLU A 184 -9.61 -8.04 -12.32
N PRO A 185 -8.70 -7.11 -12.63
CA PRO A 185 -7.28 -7.34 -12.53
C PRO A 185 -6.91 -7.68 -11.08
N GLU A 186 -6.16 -8.77 -10.92
CA GLU A 186 -5.58 -9.12 -9.62
C GLU A 186 -4.57 -8.04 -9.23
N LEU A 187 -4.78 -7.40 -8.08
CA LEU A 187 -3.82 -6.42 -7.55
C LEU A 187 -2.93 -7.15 -6.55
N LYS A 188 -1.74 -7.53 -7.00
CA LYS A 188 -0.78 -8.23 -6.16
C LYS A 188 -0.21 -7.33 -5.06
N VAL A 189 0.18 -7.91 -3.92
CA VAL A 189 0.71 -7.17 -2.78
C VAL A 189 1.97 -6.36 -3.14
N LYS A 190 2.88 -6.89 -3.98
CA LYS A 190 4.02 -6.10 -4.47
C LYS A 190 3.60 -4.92 -5.34
N GLN A 191 2.60 -5.12 -6.20
CA GLN A 191 2.06 -4.04 -7.04
C GLN A 191 1.33 -2.97 -6.21
N ALA A 192 0.69 -3.38 -5.11
CA ALA A 192 0.08 -2.48 -4.15
C ALA A 192 1.11 -1.52 -3.54
N LEU A 193 2.31 -2.01 -3.23
CA LEU A 193 3.39 -1.15 -2.74
C LEU A 193 3.80 -0.08 -3.76
N GLU A 194 3.90 -0.44 -5.04
CA GLU A 194 4.21 0.51 -6.11
C GLU A 194 3.10 1.54 -6.33
N LEU A 195 1.85 1.11 -6.22
CA LEU A 195 0.70 2.01 -6.27
C LEU A 195 0.67 2.93 -5.04
N PHE A 196 0.97 2.41 -3.86
CA PHE A 196 1.04 3.17 -2.62
C PHE A 196 1.96 4.39 -2.76
N TRP A 197 3.14 4.25 -3.38
CA TRP A 197 4.04 5.39 -3.62
C TRP A 197 3.43 6.49 -4.50
N LYS A 198 2.58 6.12 -5.46
CA LYS A 198 1.89 7.08 -6.32
C LYS A 198 0.79 7.81 -5.56
N LEU A 199 0.11 7.11 -4.65
CA LEU A 199 -1.00 7.63 -3.86
C LEU A 199 -0.54 8.50 -2.68
N SER A 200 0.63 8.21 -2.12
CA SER A 200 1.13 8.86 -0.90
C SER A 200 2.18 9.97 -1.16
N LYS A 201 2.15 10.56 -2.36
CA LYS A 201 3.04 11.68 -2.74
C LYS A 201 2.86 12.89 -1.84
N ASP A 202 1.62 13.15 -1.42
CA ASP A 202 1.26 14.17 -0.43
C ASP A 202 2.07 14.05 0.87
N ARG A 203 2.36 12.81 1.30
CA ARG A 203 3.07 12.52 2.55
C ARG A 203 4.57 12.73 2.46
N THR A 204 5.13 12.93 1.26
CA THR A 204 6.57 13.07 1.02
C THR A 204 6.99 14.42 0.45
N ILE A 205 6.06 15.32 0.12
CA ILE A 205 6.33 16.60 -0.59
C ILE A 205 7.49 17.39 0.02
N ASN A 206 7.51 17.53 1.35
CA ASN A 206 8.51 18.36 2.02
C ASN A 206 9.73 17.55 2.53
N LYS A 207 9.77 16.22 2.33
CA LYS A 207 10.82 15.39 2.94
C LYS A 207 12.12 15.46 2.16
N THR A 208 13.24 15.57 2.86
CA THR A 208 14.57 15.39 2.24
C THR A 208 14.73 13.97 1.69
N GLU A 209 15.68 13.75 0.77
CA GLU A 209 15.93 12.42 0.19
C GLU A 209 16.17 11.35 1.26
N ASN A 210 16.98 11.67 2.27
CA ASN A 210 17.26 10.74 3.37
C ASN A 210 16.01 10.49 4.26
N GLN A 211 15.17 11.51 4.48
CA GLN A 211 13.91 11.36 5.20
C GLN A 211 12.92 10.48 4.42
N SER A 212 12.83 10.67 3.10
CA SER A 212 12.02 9.88 2.19
C SER A 212 12.48 8.42 2.17
N ARG A 213 13.79 8.17 2.07
CA ARG A 213 14.37 6.82 2.17
C ARG A 213 14.02 6.14 3.50
N LYS A 214 14.20 6.83 4.62
CA LYS A 214 13.84 6.31 5.96
C LYS A 214 12.34 6.07 6.14
N TRP A 215 11.51 6.77 5.39
CA TRP A 215 10.05 6.58 5.41
C TRP A 215 9.61 5.39 4.52
N ARG A 216 10.30 5.14 3.40
CA ARG A 216 10.03 4.01 2.49
C ARG A 216 10.50 2.67 3.06
N ASN A 217 11.73 2.60 3.56
CA ASN A 217 12.35 1.33 3.96
C ASN A 217 11.53 0.49 4.94
N PRO A 218 10.90 1.04 6.00
CA PRO A 218 10.08 0.26 6.92
C PRO A 218 8.84 -0.37 6.26
N ARG A 219 8.26 0.29 5.24
CA ARG A 219 7.10 -0.22 4.50
C ARG A 219 7.49 -1.28 3.48
N ILE A 220 8.61 -1.06 2.78
CA ILE A 220 9.23 -2.07 1.91
C ILE A 220 9.46 -3.35 2.71
N LYS A 221 10.15 -3.24 3.85
CA LYS A 221 10.40 -4.37 4.75
C LYS A 221 9.12 -5.07 5.19
N ALA A 222 8.08 -4.32 5.59
CA ALA A 222 6.83 -4.90 6.06
C ALA A 222 6.11 -5.70 4.97
N VAL A 223 6.10 -5.17 3.75
CA VAL A 223 5.55 -5.86 2.58
C VAL A 223 6.38 -7.08 2.20
N GLU A 224 7.70 -6.96 2.19
CA GLU A 224 8.61 -8.08 1.90
C GLU A 224 8.46 -9.22 2.91
N ASN A 225 8.37 -8.92 4.21
CA ASN A 225 8.11 -9.94 5.23
C ASN A 225 6.77 -10.65 5.00
N PHE A 226 5.71 -9.90 4.67
CA PHE A 226 4.41 -10.48 4.39
C PHE A 226 4.44 -11.39 3.17
N VAL A 227 5.05 -10.94 2.07
CA VAL A 227 5.17 -11.68 0.81
C VAL A 227 6.08 -12.90 0.96
N HIS A 228 7.14 -12.80 1.75
CA HIS A 228 8.01 -13.93 2.05
C HIS A 228 7.24 -15.08 2.74
N LEU A 229 6.28 -14.75 3.61
CA LEU A 229 5.53 -15.74 4.38
C LEU A 229 4.29 -16.28 3.66
N ASN A 230 3.56 -15.41 2.94
CA ASN A 230 2.27 -15.74 2.36
C ASN A 230 2.30 -15.84 0.83
N GLY A 231 3.41 -15.45 0.19
CA GLY A 231 3.51 -15.28 -1.25
C GLY A 231 2.97 -13.94 -1.74
N ASP A 232 3.25 -13.62 -3.01
CA ASP A 232 2.71 -12.41 -3.67
C ASP A 232 1.28 -12.69 -4.17
N MET A 233 0.33 -12.63 -3.24
CA MET A 233 -1.08 -12.92 -3.49
C MET A 233 -1.87 -11.68 -3.93
N ASP A 234 -3.08 -11.91 -4.43
CA ASP A 234 -4.04 -10.84 -4.70
C ASP A 234 -4.53 -10.22 -3.38
N MET A 235 -4.58 -8.89 -3.30
CA MET A 235 -5.06 -8.16 -2.13
C MET A 235 -6.46 -8.58 -1.68
N LYS A 236 -7.35 -8.95 -2.62
CA LYS A 236 -8.71 -9.42 -2.29
C LYS A 236 -8.74 -10.78 -1.58
N GLN A 237 -7.66 -11.55 -1.70
CA GLN A 237 -7.53 -12.88 -1.09
C GLN A 237 -6.89 -12.81 0.30
N ILE A 238 -6.50 -11.62 0.77
CA ILE A 238 -5.89 -11.47 2.10
C ILE A 238 -6.94 -11.75 3.16
N THR A 239 -6.76 -12.86 3.89
CA THR A 239 -7.58 -13.23 5.05
C THR A 239 -6.85 -12.92 6.35
N ARG A 240 -7.58 -13.07 7.45
CA ARG A 240 -7.04 -12.91 8.80
C ARG A 240 -5.94 -13.95 9.11
N GLU A 241 -6.01 -15.13 8.51
CA GLU A 241 -5.01 -16.19 8.71
C GLU A 241 -3.62 -15.73 8.27
N HIS A 242 -3.51 -15.01 7.14
CA HIS A 242 -2.22 -14.46 6.68
C HIS A 242 -1.61 -13.45 7.66
N THR A 243 -2.45 -12.69 8.38
CA THR A 243 -1.98 -11.78 9.43
C THR A 243 -1.51 -12.53 10.67
N TRP A 244 -2.12 -13.68 10.99
CA TRP A 244 -1.66 -14.55 12.07
C TRP A 244 -0.33 -15.21 11.75
N ILE A 245 -0.14 -15.69 10.51
CA ILE A 245 1.16 -16.23 10.05
C ILE A 245 2.28 -15.20 10.25
N LEU A 246 2.05 -13.95 9.83
CA LEU A 246 3.03 -12.87 10.03
C LEU A 246 3.28 -12.61 11.53
N ARG A 247 2.23 -12.66 12.35
CA ARG A 247 2.36 -12.46 13.79
C ARG A 247 3.14 -13.57 14.47
N ASP A 248 2.86 -14.82 14.15
CA ASP A 248 3.50 -15.98 14.77
C ASP A 248 4.96 -16.07 14.36
N TRP A 249 5.29 -15.75 13.10
CA TRP A 249 6.67 -15.56 12.67
C TRP A 249 7.40 -14.48 13.50
N TRP A 250 6.76 -13.34 13.75
CA TRP A 250 7.35 -12.31 14.62
C TRP A 250 7.50 -12.77 16.08
N VAL A 251 6.57 -13.55 16.61
CA VAL A 251 6.64 -14.11 17.96
C VAL A 251 7.84 -15.05 18.09
N GLU A 252 8.06 -15.93 17.12
CA GLU A 252 9.20 -16.83 17.14
C GLU A 252 10.53 -16.06 17.10
N ARG A 253 10.65 -15.03 16.25
CA ARG A 253 11.84 -14.17 16.23
C ARG A 253 12.09 -13.41 17.53
N ILE A 254 11.04 -13.06 18.25
CA ILE A 254 11.18 -12.41 19.56
C ILE A 254 11.75 -13.40 20.57
N LYS A 255 11.34 -14.68 20.51
CA LYS A 255 11.88 -15.74 21.39
C LYS A 255 13.32 -16.11 21.04
N THR A 256 13.64 -16.24 19.75
CA THR A 256 14.92 -16.81 19.29
C THR A 256 16.02 -15.77 19.06
N GLU A 257 15.67 -14.57 18.59
CA GLU A 257 16.63 -13.53 18.21
C GLU A 257 16.62 -12.31 19.17
N ASP A 258 16.00 -12.43 20.34
CA ASP A 258 15.82 -11.36 21.34
C ASP A 258 15.32 -10.03 20.72
N LYS A 259 14.40 -10.13 19.75
CA LYS A 259 13.84 -8.93 19.09
C LYS A 259 12.86 -8.21 19.98
N ASN A 260 12.86 -6.88 19.87
CA ASN A 260 11.89 -6.04 20.57
C ASN A 260 10.48 -6.18 19.93
N PRO A 261 9.41 -6.45 20.71
CA PRO A 261 8.03 -6.48 20.20
C PRO A 261 7.57 -5.20 19.49
N SER A 262 8.16 -4.05 19.82
CA SER A 262 7.91 -2.79 19.11
C SER A 262 8.31 -2.84 17.63
N SER A 263 9.29 -3.67 17.26
CA SER A 263 9.70 -3.83 15.86
C SER A 263 8.63 -4.56 15.06
N ALA A 264 8.06 -5.64 15.61
CA ALA A 264 6.92 -6.34 15.02
C ALA A 264 5.71 -5.42 14.87
N ASN A 265 5.39 -4.65 15.92
CA ASN A 265 4.28 -3.71 15.89
C ASN A 265 4.42 -2.64 14.79
N LYS A 266 5.65 -2.17 14.50
CA LYS A 266 5.89 -1.24 13.38
C LYS A 266 5.62 -1.92 12.04
N ASP A 267 6.04 -3.16 11.87
CA ASP A 267 5.80 -3.96 10.67
C ASP A 267 4.29 -4.06 10.40
N PHE A 268 3.50 -4.43 11.41
CA PHE A 268 2.03 -4.49 11.32
C PHE A 268 1.41 -3.15 10.94
N ILE A 269 1.87 -2.04 11.54
CA ILE A 269 1.35 -0.70 11.25
C ILE A 269 1.66 -0.30 9.80
N HIS A 270 2.88 -0.54 9.33
CA HIS A 270 3.30 -0.17 7.99
C HIS A 270 2.61 -1.01 6.92
N LEU A 271 2.48 -2.32 7.13
CA LEU A 271 1.74 -3.19 6.23
C LEU A 271 0.27 -2.77 6.15
N LYS A 272 -0.37 -2.51 7.30
CA LYS A 272 -1.75 -2.02 7.35
C LYS A 272 -1.92 -0.70 6.59
N ASP A 273 -1.04 0.27 6.79
CA ASP A 273 -1.06 1.58 6.09
C ASP A 273 -1.02 1.41 4.56
N VAL A 274 -0.16 0.51 4.07
CA VAL A 274 -0.06 0.20 2.63
C VAL A 274 -1.36 -0.43 2.12
N LEU A 275 -1.83 -1.50 2.78
CA LEU A 275 -3.01 -2.24 2.34
C LEU A 275 -4.28 -1.38 2.40
N GLN A 276 -4.45 -0.58 3.46
CA GLN A 276 -5.61 0.29 3.65
C GLN A 276 -5.64 1.37 2.58
N THR A 277 -4.54 2.11 2.40
CA THR A 277 -4.47 3.22 1.43
C THR A 277 -4.79 2.75 0.01
N VAL A 278 -4.27 1.58 -0.37
CA VAL A 278 -4.52 1.01 -1.70
C VAL A 278 -5.94 0.46 -1.81
N SER A 279 -6.42 -0.26 -0.79
CA SER A 279 -7.80 -0.80 -0.77
C SER A 279 -8.84 0.31 -0.88
N ASP A 280 -8.67 1.43 -0.19
CA ASP A 280 -9.60 2.55 -0.20
C ASP A 280 -9.62 3.23 -1.58
N HIS A 281 -8.45 3.47 -2.16
CA HIS A 281 -8.34 4.11 -3.47
C HIS A 281 -8.91 3.23 -4.59
N GLU A 282 -8.55 1.94 -4.59
CA GLU A 282 -9.02 0.97 -5.60
C GLU A 282 -10.39 0.37 -5.26
N LYS A 283 -11.01 0.79 -4.14
CA LYS A 283 -12.33 0.35 -3.66
C LYS A 283 -12.45 -1.18 -3.56
N LEU A 284 -11.40 -1.84 -3.05
CA LEU A 284 -11.33 -3.30 -2.96
C LEU A 284 -12.23 -3.88 -1.87
N GLY A 285 -12.68 -3.06 -0.91
CA GLY A 285 -13.51 -3.50 0.20
C GLY A 285 -12.76 -4.36 1.23
N LEU A 286 -11.44 -4.25 1.30
CA LEU A 286 -10.63 -4.98 2.27
C LEU A 286 -10.77 -4.34 3.66
N ASP A 287 -11.37 -5.06 4.61
CA ASP A 287 -11.49 -4.61 6.00
C ASP A 287 -10.16 -4.81 6.75
N THR A 288 -9.24 -3.86 6.60
CA THR A 288 -7.94 -3.96 7.27
C THR A 288 -8.03 -3.76 8.79
N ASP A 289 -9.10 -3.10 9.29
CA ASP A 289 -9.34 -2.99 10.73
C ASP A 289 -9.60 -4.35 11.34
N PHE A 290 -10.46 -5.16 10.70
CA PHE A 290 -10.69 -6.54 11.10
C PHE A 290 -9.42 -7.38 10.96
N LEU A 291 -8.73 -7.33 9.82
CA LEU A 291 -7.52 -8.13 9.58
C LEU A 291 -6.44 -7.90 10.65
N PHE A 292 -6.20 -6.64 11.04
CA PHE A 292 -5.15 -6.29 12.01
C PHE A 292 -5.66 -6.15 13.45
N LYS A 293 -6.91 -6.52 13.73
CA LYS A 293 -7.51 -6.43 15.07
C LYS A 293 -6.76 -7.33 16.07
N LYS A 294 -6.29 -6.76 17.18
CA LYS A 294 -5.63 -7.47 18.30
C LYS A 294 -4.35 -8.26 17.93
N ILE A 295 -3.69 -7.95 16.80
CA ILE A 295 -2.44 -8.66 16.44
C ILE A 295 -1.18 -8.10 17.13
N LYS A 296 -1.25 -6.86 17.64
CA LYS A 296 -0.12 -6.18 18.28
C LYS A 296 0.38 -6.94 19.51
N LEU A 297 1.69 -6.97 19.67
CA LEU A 297 2.38 -7.62 20.78
C LEU A 297 2.59 -6.64 21.94
N LYS A 298 2.32 -7.10 23.17
CA LYS A 298 2.55 -6.31 24.37
C LYS A 298 4.05 -6.22 24.65
N THR A 299 4.54 -5.02 24.88
CA THR A 299 5.91 -4.79 25.35
C THR A 299 5.85 -4.65 26.88
N ARG A 300 6.29 -5.66 27.63
CA ARG A 300 6.34 -5.60 29.11
C ARG A 300 7.46 -4.67 29.61
N PHE A 301 8.57 -4.61 28.90
CA PHE A 301 9.72 -3.79 29.26
C PHE A 301 10.07 -2.83 28.12
N LYS A 302 9.88 -1.53 28.32
CA LYS A 302 10.61 -0.55 27.51
C LYS A 302 12.06 -0.62 28.01
N GLN A 303 12.99 -1.08 27.17
CA GLN A 303 14.40 -0.83 27.42
C GLN A 303 14.62 0.69 27.36
N ALA A 304 14.49 1.35 28.51
CA ALA A 304 14.89 2.73 28.65
C ALA A 304 16.41 2.77 28.50
N ARG A 305 16.91 3.57 27.56
CA ARG A 305 18.34 3.87 27.50
C ARG A 305 18.69 4.57 28.81
N LEU A 306 19.79 4.14 29.43
CA LEU A 306 20.20 4.70 30.70
C LEU A 306 20.80 6.11 30.50
N PRO A 307 20.44 7.07 31.34
CA PRO A 307 21.11 8.37 31.43
C PRO A 307 22.52 8.19 32.03
N PHE A 308 23.46 9.02 31.61
CA PHE A 308 24.72 9.24 32.32
C PHE A 308 24.51 10.12 33.56
N SER A 309 25.35 9.91 34.59
CA SER A 309 25.55 10.89 35.67
C SER A 309 26.34 12.12 35.20
N ASN A 310 26.30 13.21 35.97
CA ASN A 310 27.06 14.43 35.64
C ASN A 310 28.56 14.15 35.58
N GLU A 311 29.09 13.40 36.55
CA GLU A 311 30.49 12.99 36.61
C GLU A 311 30.89 12.17 35.38
N GLN A 312 30.06 11.21 34.96
CA GLN A 312 30.32 10.41 33.76
C GLN A 312 30.39 11.28 32.51
N ILE A 313 29.48 12.26 32.38
CA ILE A 313 29.50 13.19 31.25
C ILE A 313 30.80 14.00 31.27
N ILE A 314 31.16 14.58 32.41
CA ILE A 314 32.38 15.40 32.55
C ILE A 314 33.61 14.56 32.22
N ASN A 315 33.72 13.34 32.77
CA ASN A 315 34.82 12.42 32.49
C ASN A 315 34.92 12.04 31.00
N ILE A 316 33.79 11.88 30.31
CA ILE A 316 33.79 11.64 28.86
C ILE A 316 34.30 12.88 28.13
N LEU A 317 33.75 14.06 28.44
CA LEU A 317 34.05 15.31 27.73
C LEU A 317 35.49 15.81 27.97
N GLN A 318 36.06 15.55 29.14
CA GLN A 318 37.44 15.91 29.52
C GLN A 318 38.46 14.81 29.17
N SER A 319 38.04 13.69 28.58
CA SER A 319 38.97 12.62 28.24
C SER A 319 39.92 13.04 27.12
N GLU A 320 41.23 12.97 27.37
CA GLU A 320 42.28 13.16 26.36
C GLU A 320 42.11 12.25 25.13
N LYS A 321 41.44 11.11 25.30
CA LYS A 321 41.15 10.20 24.20
C LYS A 321 40.31 10.89 23.12
N LEU A 322 39.43 11.84 23.47
CA LEU A 322 38.59 12.55 22.50
C LEU A 322 39.39 13.34 21.44
N HIS A 323 40.67 13.65 21.68
CA HIS A 323 41.52 14.28 20.66
C HIS A 323 41.78 13.37 19.44
N LYS A 324 41.63 12.06 19.59
CA LYS A 324 41.69 11.09 18.48
C LYS A 324 40.41 11.06 17.64
N LEU A 325 39.32 11.62 18.15
CA LEU A 325 38.08 11.79 17.41
C LEU A 325 38.17 13.05 16.55
N ASN A 326 37.56 13.01 15.37
CA ASN A 326 37.51 14.19 14.52
C ASN A 326 36.85 15.39 15.24
N VAL A 327 37.34 16.59 14.93
CA VAL A 327 37.03 17.84 15.65
C VAL A 327 35.52 18.11 15.74
N GLU A 328 34.79 17.94 14.63
CA GLU A 328 33.33 18.14 14.61
C GLU A 328 32.59 17.15 15.53
N ALA A 329 32.91 15.86 15.46
CA ALA A 329 32.27 14.85 16.29
C ALA A 329 32.61 15.01 17.79
N ARG A 330 33.80 15.51 18.11
CA ARG A 330 34.20 15.87 19.47
C ARG A 330 33.35 17.03 20.01
N TRP A 331 33.27 18.13 19.27
CA TRP A 331 32.47 19.29 19.69
C TRP A 331 30.97 19.00 19.69
N PHE A 332 30.50 18.09 18.85
CA PHE A 332 29.13 17.61 18.90
C PHE A 332 28.76 17.00 20.27
N LEU A 333 29.64 16.23 20.92
CA LEU A 333 29.36 15.64 22.24
C LEU A 333 29.14 16.72 23.31
N HIS A 334 29.89 17.83 23.21
CA HIS A 334 29.77 18.97 24.11
C HIS A 334 28.39 19.65 23.97
N VAL A 335 27.93 19.84 22.73
CA VAL A 335 26.59 20.37 22.45
C VAL A 335 25.49 19.41 22.89
N ALA A 336 25.65 18.11 22.60
CA ALA A 336 24.67 17.08 22.96
C ALA A 336 24.49 16.95 24.48
N ALA A 337 25.56 17.17 25.24
CA ALA A 337 25.53 17.13 26.69
C ALA A 337 24.63 18.23 27.29
N GLU A 338 24.66 19.45 26.76
CA GLU A 338 24.07 20.63 27.43
C GLU A 338 22.77 21.16 26.80
N THR A 339 22.45 20.80 25.56
CA THR A 339 21.27 21.37 24.86
C THR A 339 20.04 20.48 24.89
N GLY A 340 20.22 19.18 25.14
CA GLY A 340 19.17 18.18 24.99
C GLY A 340 18.67 18.01 23.56
N ALA A 341 19.20 18.72 22.56
CA ALA A 341 18.74 18.65 21.17
C ALA A 341 19.03 17.28 20.53
N ARG A 342 18.21 16.89 19.55
CA ARG A 342 18.42 15.60 18.86
C ARG A 342 19.69 15.68 18.00
N PRO A 343 20.42 14.58 17.79
CA PRO A 343 21.61 14.58 16.93
C PRO A 343 21.34 15.17 15.54
N SER A 344 20.17 14.88 14.95
CA SER A 344 19.72 15.42 13.65
C SER A 344 19.38 16.91 13.67
N GLU A 345 19.04 17.47 14.83
CA GLU A 345 18.81 18.90 15.01
C GLU A 345 20.16 19.61 15.11
N ILE A 346 21.10 19.09 15.93
CA ILE A 346 22.42 19.70 16.15
C ILE A 346 23.25 19.77 14.87
N VAL A 347 23.42 18.64 14.16
CA VAL A 347 24.16 18.65 12.87
C VAL A 347 23.41 19.35 11.75
N GLY A 348 22.15 19.72 12.00
CA GLY A 348 21.32 20.41 11.06
C GLY A 348 21.40 21.92 11.10
N LEU A 349 22.02 22.47 12.14
CA LEU A 349 22.15 23.91 12.32
C LEU A 349 23.01 24.50 11.21
N LEU A 350 22.51 25.61 10.65
CA LEU A 350 23.27 26.48 9.78
C LEU A 350 23.97 27.56 10.61
N PRO A 351 25.00 28.24 10.07
CA PRO A 351 25.66 29.35 10.77
C PRO A 351 24.66 30.41 11.25
N GLU A 352 23.64 30.70 10.45
CA GLU A 352 22.57 31.65 10.80
C GLU A 352 21.66 31.20 11.96
N ASP A 353 21.62 29.90 12.28
CA ASP A 353 20.86 29.36 13.41
C ASP A 353 21.62 29.49 14.74
N ILE A 354 22.91 29.82 14.69
CA ILE A 354 23.80 29.91 15.85
C ILE A 354 24.05 31.38 16.13
N LYS A 355 23.39 31.92 17.17
CA LYS A 355 23.46 33.34 17.52
C LYS A 355 24.41 33.52 18.70
N LEU A 356 25.68 33.79 18.41
CA LEU A 356 26.71 33.99 19.44
C LEU A 356 26.78 35.45 19.93
N ASP A 357 26.43 36.41 19.09
CA ASP A 357 26.55 37.84 19.37
C ASP A 357 25.27 38.46 19.99
N ALA A 358 24.27 37.64 20.28
CA ALA A 358 23.06 38.09 20.99
C ALA A 358 23.34 38.26 22.48
N ASP A 359 22.58 39.15 23.15
CA ASP A 359 22.69 39.38 24.61
C ASP A 359 22.66 38.08 25.42
N ILE A 360 21.82 37.13 24.98
CA ILE A 360 21.84 35.74 25.42
C ILE A 360 22.21 34.88 24.20
N PRO A 361 23.42 34.30 24.15
CA PRO A 361 23.79 33.39 23.07
C PRO A 361 22.85 32.18 23.00
N TYR A 362 22.35 31.84 21.81
CA TYR A 362 21.38 30.75 21.64
C TYR A 362 21.50 30.04 20.28
N ILE A 363 20.93 28.83 20.21
CA ILE A 363 20.66 28.16 18.93
C ILE A 363 19.16 28.18 18.63
N SER A 364 18.82 28.41 17.37
CA SER A 364 17.46 28.33 16.85
C SER A 364 17.26 27.02 16.09
N ILE A 365 16.43 26.13 16.63
CA ILE A 365 15.96 24.97 15.88
C ILE A 365 14.69 25.41 15.16
N THR A 366 14.78 25.65 13.85
CA THR A 366 13.67 26.15 13.04
C THR A 366 13.28 25.17 11.94
N ASP A 367 12.01 25.26 11.53
CA ASP A 367 11.48 24.55 10.37
C ASP A 367 11.88 25.28 9.09
N ARG A 368 12.31 24.54 8.06
CA ARG A 368 12.70 25.09 6.76
C ARG A 368 12.03 24.31 5.64
N LYS A 369 11.66 24.99 4.55
CA LYS A 369 11.02 24.36 3.38
C LYS A 369 11.81 23.15 2.86
N GLU A 370 13.13 23.29 2.79
CA GLU A 370 14.04 22.24 2.30
C GLU A 370 14.43 21.22 3.36
N ARG A 371 14.13 21.49 4.64
CA ARG A 371 14.51 20.64 5.77
C ARG A 371 13.45 20.71 6.86
N PRO A 372 12.32 20.01 6.69
CA PRO A 372 11.27 20.09 7.67
C PRO A 372 11.70 19.37 8.95
N LEU A 373 11.36 19.99 10.08
CA LEU A 373 11.40 19.36 11.38
C LEU A 373 10.39 18.20 11.42
N LYS A 374 10.70 17.20 12.25
CA LYS A 374 9.83 16.03 12.38
C LYS A 374 8.44 16.40 12.88
N ASN A 375 8.34 17.39 13.76
CA ASN A 375 7.11 17.90 14.35
C ASN A 375 7.22 19.42 14.51
N TYR A 376 6.13 20.17 14.34
CA TYR A 376 6.08 21.62 14.57
C TYR A 376 6.62 22.02 15.95
N HIS A 377 6.27 21.26 17.00
CA HIS A 377 6.76 21.50 18.38
C HIS A 377 8.26 21.32 18.59
N SER A 378 9.02 20.86 17.58
CA SER A 378 10.47 20.88 17.65
C SER A 378 11.05 22.28 17.50
N GLN A 379 10.30 23.23 16.94
CA GLN A 379 10.77 24.59 16.74
C GLN A 379 10.96 25.30 18.09
N ARG A 380 12.18 25.75 18.36
CA ARG A 380 12.54 26.37 19.65
C ARG A 380 13.90 27.07 19.61
N ASN A 381 14.05 28.07 20.48
CA ASN A 381 15.33 28.64 20.83
C ASN A 381 15.86 27.98 22.10
N ILE A 382 17.15 27.63 22.11
CA ILE A 382 17.85 27.03 23.26
C ILE A 382 19.04 27.92 23.61
N PRO A 383 19.05 28.57 24.79
CA PRO A 383 20.22 29.30 25.27
C PRO A 383 21.47 28.40 25.35
N LEU A 384 22.63 28.97 25.04
CA LEU A 384 23.91 28.27 25.07
C LEU A 384 24.61 28.51 26.40
N VAL A 385 24.83 27.44 27.16
CA VAL A 385 25.54 27.45 28.44
C VAL A 385 26.65 26.41 28.46
N GLY A 386 27.62 26.56 29.38
CA GLY A 386 28.65 25.57 29.67
C GLY A 386 29.40 25.06 28.44
N TYR A 387 29.47 23.73 28.31
CA TYR A 387 30.17 23.08 27.20
C TYR A 387 29.55 23.37 25.81
N ALA A 388 28.24 23.62 25.71
CA ALA A 388 27.61 23.95 24.43
C ALA A 388 28.04 25.34 23.92
N LEU A 389 28.13 26.33 24.82
CA LEU A 389 28.65 27.65 24.46
C LEU A 389 30.11 27.57 24.01
N LYS A 390 30.95 26.82 24.75
CA LYS A 390 32.36 26.57 24.37
C LYS A 390 32.45 25.92 22.98
N ALA A 391 31.58 24.95 22.70
CA ALA A 391 31.57 24.24 21.43
C ALA A 391 31.22 25.13 20.24
N PHE A 392 30.18 25.96 20.34
CA PHE A 392 29.78 26.84 19.24
C PHE A 392 30.71 28.04 19.07
N LYS A 393 31.39 28.52 20.12
CA LYS A 393 32.51 29.47 19.96
C LYS A 393 33.65 28.89 19.12
N ALA A 394 33.96 27.60 19.30
CA ALA A 394 34.97 26.92 18.51
C ALA A 394 34.47 26.50 17.09
N MET A 395 33.16 26.30 16.94
CA MET A 395 32.51 25.85 15.71
C MET A 395 31.34 26.77 15.33
N PRO A 396 31.59 28.06 14.99
CA PRO A 396 30.52 29.03 14.73
C PRO A 396 29.69 28.67 13.48
N ASN A 397 30.29 27.93 12.54
CA ASN A 397 29.62 27.46 11.33
C ASN A 397 28.86 26.12 11.51
N GLY A 398 28.75 25.62 12.74
CA GLY A 398 28.12 24.34 13.05
C GLY A 398 28.95 23.13 12.63
N PHE A 399 28.30 22.10 12.09
CA PHE A 399 28.91 20.79 11.79
C PHE A 399 28.77 20.41 10.30
N PRO A 400 29.48 21.10 9.38
CA PRO A 400 29.32 20.92 7.94
C PRO A 400 29.63 19.48 7.46
N LYS A 401 30.62 18.79 8.03
CA LYS A 401 30.96 17.41 7.63
C LYS A 401 29.83 16.42 7.87
N TYR A 402 29.07 16.63 8.95
CA TYR A 402 27.97 15.76 9.37
C TYR A 402 26.58 16.29 9.01
N ARG A 403 26.51 17.40 8.27
CA ARG A 403 25.25 17.97 7.81
C ARG A 403 24.46 16.92 7.04
N ASP A 404 23.20 16.73 7.44
CA ASP A 404 22.26 15.71 6.94
C ASP A 404 22.69 14.24 7.08
N LYS A 405 23.79 14.00 7.81
CA LYS A 405 24.36 12.67 8.07
C LYS A 405 24.38 12.35 9.58
N PRO A 406 23.26 12.49 10.32
CA PRO A 406 23.23 12.23 11.77
C PRO A 406 23.49 10.77 12.13
N ASP A 407 23.16 9.83 11.23
CA ASP A 407 23.42 8.40 11.45
C ASP A 407 24.92 8.11 11.38
N LEU A 408 25.63 8.73 10.43
CA LEU A 408 27.08 8.62 10.30
C LEU A 408 27.76 9.17 11.54
N LEU A 409 27.37 10.38 11.97
CA LEU A 409 27.88 10.97 13.20
C LEU A 409 27.66 10.03 14.39
N SER A 410 26.41 9.62 14.61
CA SER A 410 26.05 8.76 15.76
C SER A 410 26.79 7.44 15.73
N ALA A 411 26.99 6.84 14.55
CA ALA A 411 27.76 5.61 14.41
C ALA A 411 29.24 5.83 14.74
N THR A 412 29.86 6.87 14.16
CA THR A 412 31.26 7.22 14.43
C THR A 412 31.50 7.50 15.90
N THR A 413 30.68 8.33 16.53
CA THR A 413 30.82 8.69 17.95
C THR A 413 30.55 7.50 18.86
N ASN A 414 29.51 6.70 18.63
CA ASN A 414 29.23 5.53 19.46
C ASN A 414 30.32 4.47 19.35
N LYS A 415 30.82 4.21 18.12
CA LYS A 415 31.94 3.28 17.89
C LYS A 415 33.17 3.74 18.67
N PHE A 416 33.54 5.02 18.52
CA PHE A 416 34.68 5.61 19.20
C PHE A 416 34.57 5.48 20.74
N LEU A 417 33.44 5.89 21.31
CA LEU A 417 33.22 5.85 22.76
C LEU A 417 33.28 4.41 23.30
N ARG A 418 32.83 3.41 22.53
CA ARG A 418 32.92 1.99 22.89
C ARG A 418 34.35 1.47 22.84
N GLU A 419 35.05 1.68 21.73
CA GLU A 419 36.44 1.21 21.54
C GLU A 419 37.40 1.77 22.59
N HIS A 420 37.12 2.97 23.10
CA HIS A 420 37.98 3.64 24.08
C HIS A 420 37.52 3.46 25.55
N GLY A 421 36.48 2.65 25.79
CA GLY A 421 35.97 2.36 27.13
C GLY A 421 35.34 3.56 27.84
N LEU A 422 34.79 4.51 27.08
CA LEU A 422 34.19 5.75 27.61
C LEU A 422 32.71 5.60 27.94
N LEU A 423 32.08 4.47 27.59
CA LEU A 423 30.70 4.18 27.97
C LEU A 423 30.65 3.29 29.22
N PRO A 424 29.84 3.62 30.24
CA PRO A 424 29.72 2.81 31.45
C PRO A 424 29.12 1.42 31.21
N SER A 425 28.27 1.27 30.18
CA SER A 425 27.67 -0.03 29.82
C SER A 425 27.14 -0.02 28.39
N ASP A 426 26.78 -1.21 27.89
CA ASP A 426 26.24 -1.36 26.54
C ASP A 426 24.91 -0.68 26.29
N LYS A 427 24.18 -0.34 27.36
CA LYS A 427 22.91 0.38 27.30
C LYS A 427 23.10 1.89 27.09
N HIS A 428 24.33 2.39 27.20
CA HIS A 428 24.65 3.79 26.94
C HIS A 428 24.97 4.05 25.46
N SER A 429 24.67 5.26 25.01
CA SER A 429 24.98 5.72 23.66
C SER A 429 25.02 7.24 23.64
N VAL A 430 25.34 7.84 22.50
CA VAL A 430 25.19 9.28 22.28
C VAL A 430 23.78 9.79 22.63
N TYR A 431 22.74 8.97 22.44
CA TYR A 431 21.39 9.37 22.79
C TYR A 431 21.16 9.46 24.32
N SER A 432 22.02 8.82 25.12
CA SER A 432 21.98 8.92 26.57
C SER A 432 22.29 10.33 27.08
N PHE A 433 23.06 11.15 26.34
CA PHE A 433 23.27 12.56 26.70
C PHE A 433 21.94 13.34 26.75
N ARG A 434 21.04 13.10 25.80
CA ARG A 434 19.70 13.71 25.80
C ARG A 434 18.84 13.24 26.97
N HIS A 435 18.94 11.97 27.36
CA HIS A 435 18.25 11.46 28.55
C HIS A 435 18.83 12.09 29.83
N SER A 436 20.15 12.20 29.94
CA SER A 436 20.78 12.90 31.05
C SER A 436 20.36 14.36 31.15
N PHE A 437 20.25 15.07 30.03
CA PHE A 437 19.76 16.44 30.02
C PHE A 437 18.34 16.54 30.59
N GLN A 438 17.42 15.65 30.15
CA GLN A 438 16.05 15.56 30.69
C GLN A 438 16.05 15.31 32.20
N ASP A 439 16.92 14.43 32.68
CA ASP A 439 17.00 14.12 34.11
C ASP A 439 17.59 15.27 34.91
N ARG A 440 18.56 16.02 34.37
CA ARG A 440 19.11 17.21 35.04
C ARG A 440 18.07 18.32 35.18
N ILE A 441 17.32 18.65 34.12
CA ILE A 441 16.25 19.66 34.22
C ILE A 441 15.12 19.22 35.16
N LEU A 442 14.81 17.91 35.21
CA LEU A 442 13.82 17.37 36.13
C LEU A 442 14.27 17.51 37.59
N LYS A 443 15.54 17.22 37.88
CA LYS A 443 16.12 17.29 39.24
C LYS A 443 16.07 18.68 39.86
N VAL A 444 16.12 19.73 39.05
CA VAL A 444 16.01 21.12 39.54
C VAL A 444 14.56 21.61 39.61
N ASN A 445 13.58 20.72 39.47
CA ASN A 445 12.14 21.03 39.48
C ASN A 445 11.72 22.05 38.41
N THR A 446 12.34 21.98 37.22
CA THR A 446 11.94 22.82 36.08
C THR A 446 10.45 22.60 35.75
N PRO A 447 9.64 23.62 35.48
CA PRO A 447 8.23 23.42 35.11
C PRO A 447 8.06 22.56 33.86
N ASP A 448 7.07 21.67 33.85
CA ASP A 448 6.84 20.70 32.75
C ASP A 448 6.71 21.36 31.36
N ARG A 449 6.14 22.57 31.29
CA ARG A 449 6.03 23.34 30.05
C ARG A 449 7.41 23.73 29.52
N VAL A 450 8.29 24.24 30.39
CA VAL A 450 9.67 24.61 30.03
C VAL A 450 10.47 23.37 29.63
N GLN A 451 10.32 22.26 30.36
CA GLN A 451 10.95 21.00 30.01
C GLN A 451 10.52 20.51 28.62
N ALA A 452 9.21 20.53 28.34
CA ALA A 452 8.66 20.11 27.06
C ALA A 452 9.15 21.02 25.91
N GLU A 453 9.21 22.33 26.15
CA GLU A 453 9.76 23.30 25.20
C GLU A 453 11.24 23.03 24.93
N LEU A 454 12.11 22.97 25.95
CA LEU A 454 13.55 22.70 25.78
C LEU A 454 13.82 21.36 25.06
N MET A 455 13.01 20.35 25.33
CA MET A 455 13.13 19.04 24.69
C MET A 455 12.48 18.97 23.31
N GLY A 456 11.66 19.93 22.91
CA GLY A 456 10.87 19.87 21.68
C GLY A 456 9.88 18.68 21.71
N HIS A 457 9.13 18.58 22.81
CA HIS A 457 8.05 17.62 23.03
C HIS A 457 6.68 18.33 22.95
N LYS A 458 5.65 17.59 22.51
CA LYS A 458 4.28 18.11 22.53
C LYS A 458 3.80 18.19 23.98
N PHE A 459 3.49 19.39 24.46
CA PHE A 459 2.80 19.58 25.73
C PHE A 459 1.30 19.32 25.52
N SER A 460 0.73 18.32 26.18
CA SER A 460 -0.63 17.82 25.90
C SER A 460 -1.65 18.17 27.00
N LEU A 461 -1.21 18.78 28.11
CA LEU A 461 -2.02 19.01 29.29
C LEU A 461 -2.91 20.27 29.20
N ARG A 462 -2.52 21.27 28.42
CA ARG A 462 -3.32 22.50 28.19
C ARG A 462 -3.18 22.98 26.74
N PRO A 463 -4.20 23.65 26.17
CA PRO A 463 -4.07 24.37 24.90
C PRO A 463 -2.94 25.40 24.99
N ASN A 464 -2.28 25.70 23.85
CA ASN A 464 -1.22 26.70 23.77
C ASN A 464 -1.78 28.11 24.04
N TYR A 465 -1.91 28.50 25.31
CA TYR A 465 -2.16 29.89 25.71
C TYR A 465 -0.82 30.54 26.09
N GLY A 466 -0.57 31.75 25.55
CA GLY A 466 0.64 32.57 25.78
C GLY A 466 1.86 32.19 24.94
N ASN A 467 2.89 33.07 24.94
CA ASN A 467 4.10 32.97 24.10
C ASN A 467 5.12 31.87 24.52
N GLY A 468 4.75 30.99 25.45
CA GLY A 468 5.69 30.00 26.00
C GLY A 468 6.67 30.62 26.98
N ALA A 469 7.73 29.87 27.33
CA ALA A 469 8.82 30.41 28.13
C ALA A 469 9.74 31.25 27.25
N ASP A 470 10.07 32.46 27.70
CA ASP A 470 11.03 33.33 27.04
C ASP A 470 12.47 32.78 27.14
N LEU A 471 13.42 33.48 26.53
CA LEU A 471 14.79 33.01 26.41
C LEU A 471 15.51 33.11 27.78
N GLU A 472 15.17 34.14 28.55
CA GLU A 472 15.65 34.46 29.88
C GLU A 472 15.23 33.39 30.89
N GLN A 473 13.95 33.01 30.89
CA GLN A 473 13.43 31.95 31.73
C GLN A 473 14.07 30.61 31.38
N LYS A 474 14.25 30.31 30.08
CA LYS A 474 14.99 29.11 29.65
C LYS A 474 16.43 29.14 30.15
N LEU A 475 17.09 30.29 30.07
CA LEU A 475 18.47 30.47 30.52
C LEU A 475 18.59 30.22 32.03
N GLU A 476 17.66 30.72 32.85
CA GLU A 476 17.63 30.51 34.30
C GLU A 476 17.74 29.02 34.66
N TRP A 477 16.92 28.17 34.00
CA TRP A 477 16.94 26.73 34.23
C TRP A 477 18.20 26.06 33.68
N LEU A 478 18.67 26.47 32.50
CA LEU A 478 19.89 25.92 31.91
C LEU A 478 21.14 26.26 32.74
N VAL A 479 21.20 27.43 33.36
CA VAL A 479 22.29 27.81 34.27
C VAL A 479 22.32 26.91 35.51
N LYS A 480 21.16 26.53 36.06
CA LYS A 480 21.07 25.62 37.23
C LYS A 480 21.58 24.21 36.93
N ILE A 481 21.55 23.77 35.67
CA ILE A 481 21.93 22.40 35.27
C ILE A 481 23.22 22.31 34.46
N LYS A 482 23.86 23.46 34.19
CA LYS A 482 25.11 23.53 33.43
C LYS A 482 26.16 22.66 34.11
N LEU A 483 26.94 21.94 33.33
CA LEU A 483 28.06 21.17 33.84
C LEU A 483 29.23 22.13 34.07
N SER A 484 29.63 22.30 35.32
CA SER A 484 30.83 23.08 35.65
C SER A 484 32.08 22.27 35.30
N SER A 485 32.93 22.84 34.44
CA SER A 485 34.35 22.54 34.44
C SER A 485 34.98 23.40 35.53
N GLU A 486 34.88 23.01 36.79
CA GLU A 486 35.97 23.44 37.68
C GLU A 486 37.20 22.72 37.16
N GLU A 487 38.05 23.47 36.47
CA GLU A 487 39.45 23.11 36.29
C GLU A 487 39.93 22.76 37.68
N ARG A 488 40.17 21.47 37.93
CA ARG A 488 40.95 21.06 39.09
C ARG A 488 42.35 21.60 38.83
N THR A 489 42.57 22.85 39.24
CA THR A 489 43.89 23.45 39.44
C THR A 489 44.70 22.62 40.40
#